data_AF-A0A9P7VQI7-F1
#
_entry.id   AF-A0A9P7VQI7-F1
#
_cell.length_a   1.000
_cell.length_b   1.000
_cell.length_c   1.000
_cell.angle_alpha   90.00
_cell.angle_beta   90.00
_cell.angle_gamma   90.00
#
_symmetry.space_group_name_H-M   'P 1'
#
loop_
_entity.id
_entity.type
_entity.pdbx_description
1 polymer ?
#
loop_
_entity_poly.entity_id
_entity_poly.type
_entity_poly.pdbx_seq_one_letter_code
_entity_poly.pdbx_strand_id
1 'polypeptide(L)'
;MIRRCLYVGQLSQHVFSTRTFTSTIAQWKDSRDSGSQQKLLDSLSRLSSLLSSPAHDTNEVQGFVRKKLNHRDAYTSSRDIVFQRILTLLVQHRSWDVGVPVYERMEAEGLRVPENLKACFKVAKWLRSTSPAQKRRLRAALRRMFAKPSFQEMQLSNLIDSFDWSSCAAQGTELARMFIKGKGKDYVPSIVVVNKLVNLQIRAGDLVGAFESLRELRLDNAEGTLLRPFVSVITRMSDTGISDKTSLEGVMNLMQERNIGADTSVFNVLISREIKLGTFWIYPRVLSYYEVLRNLHAATGIGPDAYTFQHLCTTMGRFFQPRRKGWVPGKDLFTPRHLFRDMVAIHFNTEESKTSSIDMIELYKDQKLLNSMLLMFLTLGDYVGALLSLRGFTKFGIPVDAKTFKHVVEHLARKIYHGKQYWMPAFLGELDVDMSLMDPRMLTLILTSMKRGRRGLGRYVVPTLDMISGKREVPSSARLDLIPLEEALLRAVYTKKRKLVEDADEAIKLQILEAKTLMFPKVPTKNYQCGPRRPRRSLLVVSGLVRCPWKDVDAVFRLAFSVVGTYLQRPILAIIDLQDQ
;
A
#
# COMPACT_ATOMS: atom_id res chain seq x y z
N MET A 1 5.90 5.06 3.28
CA MET A 1 4.84 4.38 2.49
C MET A 1 3.49 4.35 3.23
N ILE A 2 3.46 4.07 4.54
CA ILE A 2 2.27 4.12 5.41
C ILE A 2 1.57 5.51 5.40
N ARG A 3 2.33 6.62 5.27
CA ARG A 3 1.76 7.97 5.11
C ARG A 3 0.90 8.18 3.83
N ARG A 4 1.11 7.40 2.76
CA ARG A 4 0.33 7.54 1.52
C ARG A 4 -1.00 6.78 1.54
N CYS A 5 -1.11 5.68 2.28
CA CYS A 5 -2.38 4.94 2.40
C CYS A 5 -3.39 5.67 3.31
N LEU A 6 -2.91 6.45 4.30
CA LEU A 6 -3.76 7.34 5.09
C LEU A 6 -4.35 8.50 4.25
N TYR A 7 -3.64 8.91 3.19
CA TYR A 7 -4.04 10.02 2.33
C TYR A 7 -5.23 9.68 1.41
N VAL A 8 -5.36 8.43 0.98
CA VAL A 8 -6.46 7.99 0.10
C VAL A 8 -7.80 7.91 0.85
N GLY A 9 -7.76 7.51 2.13
CA GLY A 9 -8.94 7.57 3.01
C GLY A 9 -9.35 9.01 3.36
N GLN A 10 -8.39 9.93 3.47
CA GLN A 10 -8.66 11.37 3.65
C GLN A 10 -9.37 11.97 2.44
N LEU A 11 -8.96 11.64 1.21
CA LEU A 11 -9.59 12.13 -0.02
C LEU A 11 -11.04 11.66 -0.18
N SER A 12 -11.36 10.40 0.14
CA SER A 12 -12.73 9.91 0.02
C SER A 12 -13.67 10.55 1.05
N GLN A 13 -13.22 10.74 2.29
CA GLN A 13 -14.00 11.47 3.31
C GLN A 13 -14.16 12.96 2.96
N HIS A 14 -13.12 13.59 2.41
CA HIS A 14 -13.19 14.99 1.94
C HIS A 14 -14.24 15.12 0.84
N VAL A 15 -14.24 14.24 -0.16
CA VAL A 15 -15.15 14.27 -1.31
C VAL A 15 -16.61 14.05 -0.89
N PHE A 16 -16.90 13.07 -0.01
CA PHE A 16 -18.27 12.85 0.48
C PHE A 16 -18.78 14.02 1.34
N SER A 17 -17.92 14.63 2.15
CA SER A 17 -18.26 15.78 2.98
C SER A 17 -18.46 17.07 2.17
N THR A 18 -17.59 17.36 1.20
CA THR A 18 -17.77 18.51 0.31
C THR A 18 -19.01 18.36 -0.56
N ARG A 19 -19.34 17.13 -1.02
CA ARG A 19 -20.51 16.88 -1.87
C ARG A 19 -21.83 17.01 -1.11
N THR A 20 -21.88 16.57 0.16
CA THR A 20 -23.01 16.81 1.07
C THR A 20 -23.12 18.29 1.46
N PHE A 21 -21.99 18.98 1.66
CA PHE A 21 -21.96 20.43 1.88
C PHE A 21 -22.56 21.17 0.68
N THR A 22 -22.08 20.95 -0.55
CA THR A 22 -22.62 21.60 -1.76
C THR A 22 -24.09 21.25 -2.04
N SER A 23 -24.52 20.02 -1.74
CA SER A 23 -25.92 19.59 -1.89
C SER A 23 -26.85 20.27 -0.88
N THR A 24 -26.41 20.43 0.37
CA THR A 24 -27.18 21.16 1.39
C THR A 24 -27.26 22.65 1.05
N ILE A 25 -26.18 23.21 0.49
CA ILE A 25 -26.14 24.60 0.01
C ILE A 25 -27.13 24.82 -1.14
N ALA A 26 -27.26 23.86 -2.05
CA ALA A 26 -28.22 23.95 -3.16
C ALA A 26 -29.68 23.94 -2.66
N GLN A 27 -30.01 23.12 -1.67
CA GLN A 27 -31.37 23.08 -1.07
C GLN A 27 -31.77 24.40 -0.37
N TRP A 28 -30.82 25.27 -0.02
CA TRP A 28 -31.09 26.53 0.66
C TRP A 28 -31.29 27.70 -0.31
N LYS A 29 -30.90 27.57 -1.58
CA LYS A 29 -31.09 28.64 -2.57
C LYS A 29 -32.56 28.88 -2.96
N ASP A 30 -33.45 27.93 -2.68
CA ASP A 30 -34.85 27.98 -3.14
C ASP A 30 -35.84 28.65 -2.16
N SER A 31 -35.36 29.21 -1.03
CA SER A 31 -36.24 29.89 -0.06
C SER A 31 -36.30 31.42 -0.28
N ARG A 32 -37.49 32.02 -0.11
CA ARG A 32 -37.80 33.45 -0.40
C ARG A 32 -37.05 34.48 0.47
N ASP A 33 -36.17 34.05 1.37
CA ASP A 33 -35.41 34.89 2.31
C ASP A 33 -33.90 34.93 1.97
N SER A 34 -33.61 35.19 0.68
CA SER A 34 -32.34 34.87 0.02
C SER A 34 -31.12 35.66 0.53
N GLY A 35 -31.32 36.86 1.08
CA GLY A 35 -30.21 37.75 1.47
C GLY A 35 -29.45 37.32 2.74
N SER A 36 -30.14 36.81 3.75
CA SER A 36 -29.52 36.38 5.03
C SER A 36 -28.83 35.03 4.90
N GLN A 37 -29.42 34.12 4.12
CA GLN A 37 -28.89 32.79 3.84
C GLN A 37 -27.65 32.84 2.94
N GLN A 38 -27.63 33.68 1.90
CA GLN A 38 -26.44 33.82 1.05
C GLN A 38 -25.25 34.36 1.86
N LYS A 39 -25.46 35.36 2.73
CA LYS A 39 -24.41 35.87 3.63
C LYS A 39 -23.87 34.79 4.58
N LEU A 40 -24.72 33.86 5.02
CA LEU A 40 -24.31 32.72 5.84
C LEU A 40 -23.41 31.78 5.03
N LEU A 41 -23.84 31.42 3.82
CA LEU A 41 -23.10 30.54 2.92
C LEU A 41 -21.72 31.12 2.58
N ASP A 42 -21.65 32.41 2.27
CA ASP A 42 -20.40 33.11 2.02
C ASP A 42 -19.49 33.09 3.25
N SER A 43 -20.09 33.21 4.45
CA SER A 43 -19.34 33.14 5.71
C SER A 43 -18.79 31.74 5.99
N LEU A 44 -19.58 30.68 5.72
CA LEU A 44 -19.13 29.30 5.88
C LEU A 44 -18.10 28.91 4.82
N SER A 45 -18.25 29.38 3.59
CA SER A 45 -17.27 29.22 2.51
C SER A 45 -15.96 29.89 2.88
N ARG A 46 -16.00 31.13 3.39
CA ARG A 46 -14.81 31.83 3.88
C ARG A 46 -14.15 31.11 5.06
N LEU A 47 -14.94 30.60 6.01
CA LEU A 47 -14.39 29.80 7.12
C LEU A 47 -13.72 28.52 6.61
N SER A 48 -14.35 27.80 5.67
CA SER A 48 -13.77 26.60 5.06
C SER A 48 -12.48 26.91 4.30
N SER A 49 -12.44 28.04 3.57
CA SER A 49 -11.22 28.51 2.89
C SER A 49 -10.11 28.82 3.89
N LEU A 50 -10.41 29.52 4.98
CA LEU A 50 -9.44 29.79 6.06
C LEU A 50 -8.91 28.47 6.65
N LEU A 51 -9.80 27.54 6.99
CA LEU A 51 -9.42 26.25 7.58
C LEU A 51 -8.67 25.31 6.62
N SER A 52 -8.83 25.50 5.31
CA SER A 52 -8.13 24.71 4.28
C SER A 52 -6.72 25.25 3.99
N SER A 53 -6.39 26.46 4.46
CA SER A 53 -5.05 27.01 4.32
C SER A 53 -4.06 26.23 5.19
N PRO A 54 -2.94 25.73 4.63
CA PRO A 54 -1.94 24.97 5.39
C PRO A 54 -1.22 25.80 6.47
N ALA A 55 -1.33 27.13 6.40
CA ALA A 55 -0.75 28.08 7.36
C ALA A 55 -1.83 28.91 8.07
N HIS A 56 -3.02 28.35 8.29
CA HIS A 56 -4.10 29.10 8.92
C HIS A 56 -3.72 29.52 10.35
N ASP A 57 -3.76 30.83 10.60
CA ASP A 57 -3.59 31.37 11.94
C ASP A 57 -4.84 31.06 12.77
N THR A 58 -4.64 30.34 13.87
CA THR A 58 -5.70 30.00 14.81
C THR A 58 -6.38 31.25 15.37
N ASN A 59 -5.66 32.37 15.48
CA ASN A 59 -6.20 33.66 15.91
C ASN A 59 -7.14 34.26 14.85
N GLU A 60 -6.82 34.15 13.56
CA GLU A 60 -7.70 34.61 12.48
C GLU A 60 -9.00 33.80 12.44
N VAL A 61 -8.90 32.47 12.54
CA VAL A 61 -10.08 31.59 12.59
C VAL A 61 -10.91 31.91 13.82
N GLN A 62 -10.27 32.06 15.00
CA GLN A 62 -10.97 32.41 16.23
C GLN A 62 -11.62 33.79 16.15
N GLY A 63 -10.93 34.78 15.59
CA GLY A 63 -11.42 36.14 15.39
C GLY A 63 -12.61 36.18 14.42
N PHE A 64 -12.53 35.45 13.31
CA PHE A 64 -13.62 35.29 12.36
C PHE A 64 -14.84 34.66 13.03
N VAL A 65 -14.65 33.54 13.73
CA VAL A 65 -15.73 32.85 14.43
C VAL A 65 -16.33 33.77 15.48
N ARG A 66 -15.53 34.36 16.39
CA ARG A 66 -16.01 35.30 17.42
C ARG A 66 -16.81 36.46 16.83
N LYS A 67 -16.31 37.09 15.76
CA LYS A 67 -17.02 38.18 15.05
C LYS A 67 -18.39 37.71 14.57
N LYS A 68 -18.48 36.50 14.01
CA LYS A 68 -19.75 35.92 13.56
C LYS A 68 -20.66 35.52 14.74
N LEU A 69 -20.11 35.01 15.83
CA LEU A 69 -20.89 34.63 17.02
C LEU A 69 -21.47 35.83 17.77
N ASN A 70 -20.85 37.01 17.67
CA ASN A 70 -21.25 38.23 18.38
C ASN A 70 -22.31 39.05 17.64
N HIS A 71 -22.60 38.76 16.38
CA HIS A 71 -23.75 39.35 15.67
C HIS A 71 -25.06 38.72 16.15
N ARG A 72 -25.55 39.15 17.33
CA ARG A 72 -26.77 38.64 17.97
C ARG A 72 -28.01 38.83 17.10
N ASP A 73 -28.11 39.94 16.39
CA ASP A 73 -29.35 40.35 15.71
C ASP A 73 -29.51 39.75 14.30
N ALA A 74 -28.44 39.22 13.71
CA ALA A 74 -28.46 38.76 12.32
C ALA A 74 -29.04 37.35 12.13
N TYR A 75 -29.19 36.55 13.20
CA TYR A 75 -29.50 35.11 13.10
C TYR A 75 -30.44 34.59 14.18
N THR A 76 -31.25 35.44 14.84
CA THR A 76 -32.06 35.05 16.01
C THR A 76 -32.86 33.76 15.84
N SER A 77 -33.42 33.50 14.66
CA SER A 77 -34.24 32.30 14.36
C SER A 77 -33.44 31.07 13.91
N SER A 78 -32.18 31.22 13.49
CA SER A 78 -31.37 30.15 12.87
C SER A 78 -30.00 29.94 13.55
N ARG A 79 -29.79 30.60 14.69
CA ARG A 79 -28.51 30.68 15.40
C ARG A 79 -27.95 29.30 15.74
N ASP A 80 -28.80 28.38 16.18
CA ASP A 80 -28.41 27.00 16.47
C ASP A 80 -27.87 26.29 15.23
N ILE A 81 -28.55 26.39 14.08
CA ILE A 81 -28.13 25.78 12.82
C ILE A 81 -26.76 26.34 12.37
N VAL A 82 -26.60 27.67 12.44
CA VAL A 82 -25.33 28.33 12.08
C VAL A 82 -24.17 27.80 12.91
N PHE A 83 -24.34 27.76 14.23
CA PHE A 83 -23.29 27.30 15.12
C PHE A 83 -23.01 25.80 14.93
N GLN A 84 -24.03 24.98 14.71
CA GLN A 84 -23.84 23.56 14.40
C GLN A 84 -23.01 23.34 13.14
N ARG A 85 -23.22 24.17 12.10
CA ARG A 85 -22.42 24.12 10.86
C ARG A 85 -20.98 24.56 11.11
N ILE A 86 -20.77 25.63 11.88
CA ILE A 86 -19.43 26.07 12.29
C ILE A 86 -18.72 24.94 13.05
N LEU A 87 -19.38 24.34 14.05
CA LEU A 87 -18.82 23.22 14.81
C LEU A 87 -18.49 22.02 13.91
N THR A 88 -19.35 21.71 12.95
CA THR A 88 -19.12 20.62 11.98
C THR A 88 -17.86 20.88 11.15
N LEU A 89 -17.69 22.09 10.62
CA LEU A 89 -16.47 22.48 9.89
C LEU A 89 -15.23 22.38 10.79
N LEU A 90 -15.32 22.86 12.04
CA LEU A 90 -14.20 22.78 12.98
C LEU A 90 -13.82 21.33 13.33
N VAL A 91 -14.79 20.40 13.41
CA VAL A 91 -14.52 18.97 13.57
C VAL A 91 -13.82 18.39 12.33
N GLN A 92 -14.30 18.72 11.12
CA GLN A 92 -13.74 18.23 9.86
C GLN A 92 -12.28 18.65 9.68
N HIS A 93 -11.94 19.88 10.08
CA HIS A 93 -10.58 20.41 10.03
C HIS A 93 -9.78 20.15 11.33
N ARG A 94 -10.33 19.40 12.29
CA ARG A 94 -9.69 19.06 13.58
C ARG A 94 -9.23 20.29 14.38
N SER A 95 -9.92 21.42 14.24
CA SER A 95 -9.61 22.70 14.88
C SER A 95 -10.19 22.78 16.30
N TRP A 96 -9.73 21.89 17.17
CA TRP A 96 -10.26 21.72 18.53
C TRP A 96 -10.07 22.94 19.42
N ASP A 97 -9.00 23.71 19.21
CA ASP A 97 -8.69 24.91 20.01
C ASP A 97 -9.73 26.01 19.85
N VAL A 98 -10.25 26.18 18.64
CA VAL A 98 -11.33 27.13 18.36
C VAL A 98 -12.70 26.50 18.66
N GLY A 99 -12.90 25.22 18.33
CA GLY A 99 -14.19 24.58 18.46
C GLY A 99 -14.67 24.37 19.89
N VAL A 100 -13.77 24.08 20.84
CA VAL A 100 -14.14 23.87 22.25
C VAL A 100 -14.78 25.13 22.88
N PRO A 101 -14.18 26.33 22.79
CA PRO A 101 -14.82 27.56 23.28
C PRO A 101 -16.18 27.86 22.63
N VAL A 102 -16.32 27.59 21.32
CA VAL A 102 -17.60 27.78 20.60
C VAL A 102 -18.67 26.84 21.15
N TYR A 103 -18.31 25.58 21.36
CA TYR A 103 -19.18 24.57 21.95
C TYR A 103 -19.60 24.93 23.38
N GLU A 104 -18.67 25.37 24.23
CA GLU A 104 -18.97 25.79 25.60
C GLU A 104 -19.92 26.99 25.64
N ARG A 105 -19.73 27.94 24.72
CA ARG A 105 -20.65 29.06 24.57
C ARG A 105 -22.05 28.60 24.16
N MET A 106 -22.17 27.65 23.22
CA MET A 106 -23.48 27.09 22.86
C MET A 106 -24.17 26.42 24.05
N GLU A 107 -23.43 25.66 24.86
CA GLU A 107 -23.99 25.05 26.07
C GLU A 107 -24.44 26.11 27.09
N ALA A 108 -23.64 27.16 27.32
CA ALA A 108 -23.97 28.23 28.24
C ALA A 108 -25.20 29.05 27.79
N GLU A 109 -25.39 29.20 26.48
CA GLU A 109 -26.54 29.89 25.90
C GLU A 109 -27.77 28.98 25.71
N GLY A 110 -27.69 27.69 26.11
CA GLY A 110 -28.81 26.74 25.96
C GLY A 110 -29.12 26.33 24.52
N LEU A 111 -28.18 26.54 23.58
CA LEU A 111 -28.37 26.19 22.16
C LEU A 111 -28.30 24.68 21.95
N ARG A 112 -29.12 24.16 21.04
CA ARG A 112 -29.15 22.73 20.71
C ARG A 112 -27.90 22.34 19.93
N VAL A 113 -27.17 21.33 20.41
CA VAL A 113 -26.03 20.72 19.72
C VAL A 113 -26.34 19.24 19.44
N PRO A 114 -26.14 18.73 18.22
CA PRO A 114 -26.25 17.32 17.89
C PRO A 114 -25.36 16.45 18.81
N GLU A 115 -25.86 15.29 19.22
CA GLU A 115 -25.15 14.42 20.19
C GLU A 115 -23.77 13.96 19.68
N ASN A 116 -23.60 13.74 18.37
CA ASN A 116 -22.31 13.41 17.77
C ASN A 116 -21.28 14.54 17.93
N LEU A 117 -21.68 15.80 17.70
CA LEU A 117 -20.81 16.96 17.91
C LEU A 117 -20.50 17.16 19.39
N LYS A 118 -21.50 17.00 20.28
CA LYS A 118 -21.28 17.01 21.73
C LYS A 118 -20.22 15.98 22.14
N ALA A 119 -20.30 14.76 21.58
CA ALA A 119 -19.31 13.72 21.84
C ALA A 119 -17.91 14.14 21.42
N CYS A 120 -17.75 14.68 20.19
CA CYS A 120 -16.47 15.18 19.69
C CYS A 120 -15.87 16.23 20.63
N PHE A 121 -16.61 17.28 21.00
CA PHE A 121 -16.06 18.33 21.86
C PHE A 121 -15.83 17.88 23.30
N LYS A 122 -16.62 16.93 23.83
CA LYS A 122 -16.34 16.33 25.13
C LYS A 122 -15.07 15.48 25.12
N VAL A 123 -14.81 14.73 24.05
CA VAL A 123 -13.56 14.00 23.85
C VAL A 123 -12.38 14.97 23.71
N ALA A 124 -12.52 16.02 22.90
CA ALA A 124 -11.48 17.04 22.76
C ALA A 124 -11.14 17.72 24.10
N LYS A 125 -12.15 18.10 24.88
CA LYS A 125 -11.97 18.62 26.25
C LYS A 125 -11.29 17.60 27.16
N TRP A 126 -11.66 16.32 27.06
CA TRP A 126 -11.08 15.27 27.88
C TRP A 126 -9.59 15.04 27.59
N LEU A 127 -9.21 15.04 26.31
CA LEU A 127 -7.82 14.90 25.88
C LEU A 127 -6.96 16.10 26.28
N ARG A 128 -7.52 17.33 26.22
CA ARG A 128 -6.81 18.57 26.59
C ARG A 128 -6.74 18.85 28.08
N SER A 129 -7.67 18.30 28.87
CA SER A 129 -7.72 18.57 30.31
C SER A 129 -6.46 18.06 31.02
N THR A 130 -5.88 18.87 31.89
CA THR A 130 -4.78 18.46 32.78
C THR A 130 -5.29 17.98 34.13
N SER A 131 -6.45 18.51 34.58
CA SER A 131 -7.05 18.19 35.88
C SER A 131 -7.63 16.77 35.93
N PRO A 132 -7.17 15.89 36.85
CA PRO A 132 -7.73 14.56 37.02
C PRO A 132 -9.22 14.56 37.37
N ALA A 133 -9.67 15.55 38.15
CA ALA A 133 -11.08 15.68 38.53
C ALA A 133 -11.96 16.01 37.31
N GLN A 134 -11.51 16.94 36.46
CA GLN A 134 -12.20 17.26 35.22
C GLN A 134 -12.22 16.07 34.25
N LYS A 135 -11.10 15.33 34.11
CA LYS A 135 -11.07 14.09 33.34
C LYS A 135 -12.07 13.06 33.84
N ARG A 136 -12.19 12.87 35.17
CA ARG A 136 -13.20 11.96 35.76
C ARG A 136 -14.62 12.41 35.42
N ARG A 137 -14.94 13.70 35.55
CA ARG A 137 -16.24 14.27 35.20
C ARG A 137 -16.58 14.08 33.72
N LEU A 138 -15.63 14.33 32.82
CA LEU A 138 -15.80 14.16 31.37
C LEU A 138 -16.00 12.69 30.99
N ARG A 139 -15.23 11.77 31.59
CA ARG A 139 -15.44 10.32 31.40
C ARG A 139 -16.83 9.87 31.86
N ALA A 140 -17.29 10.33 33.02
CA ALA A 140 -18.66 10.05 33.48
C ALA A 140 -19.73 10.61 32.53
N ALA A 141 -19.51 11.80 31.96
CA ALA A 141 -20.40 12.37 30.96
C ALA A 141 -20.42 11.57 29.65
N LEU A 142 -19.27 11.11 29.17
CA LEU A 142 -19.16 10.27 27.98
C LEU A 142 -19.84 8.90 28.18
N ARG A 143 -19.64 8.26 29.33
CA ARG A 143 -20.34 6.99 29.66
C ARG A 143 -21.85 7.15 29.64
N ARG A 144 -22.39 8.21 30.25
CA ARG A 144 -23.82 8.53 30.21
C ARG A 144 -24.34 8.77 28.79
N MET A 145 -23.52 9.35 27.92
CA MET A 145 -23.87 9.57 26.52
C MET A 145 -23.91 8.26 25.73
N PHE A 146 -22.91 7.39 25.91
CA PHE A 146 -22.82 6.10 25.22
C PHE A 146 -23.88 5.09 25.66
N ALA A 147 -24.34 5.20 26.91
CA ALA A 147 -25.44 4.39 27.43
C ALA A 147 -26.78 4.70 26.76
N LYS A 148 -26.93 5.86 26.09
CA LYS A 148 -28.18 6.19 25.38
C LYS A 148 -28.36 5.25 24.17
N PRO A 149 -29.57 4.74 23.91
CA PRO A 149 -29.86 3.96 22.70
C PRO A 149 -29.61 4.75 21.41
N SER A 150 -29.78 6.06 21.44
CA SER A 150 -29.58 6.95 20.29
C SER A 150 -28.12 7.12 19.85
N PHE A 151 -27.14 6.71 20.67
CA PHE A 151 -25.71 6.75 20.31
C PHE A 151 -25.26 5.34 19.87
N GLN A 152 -25.40 5.04 18.59
CA GLN A 152 -25.06 3.81 17.91
C GLN A 152 -23.57 3.73 17.53
N GLU A 153 -23.16 2.57 17.03
CA GLU A 153 -21.78 2.29 16.61
C GLU A 153 -21.28 3.19 15.49
N MET A 154 -22.15 3.58 14.54
CA MET A 154 -21.77 4.50 13.47
C MET A 154 -21.29 5.85 14.04
N GLN A 155 -21.94 6.34 15.10
CA GLN A 155 -21.51 7.57 15.78
C GLN A 155 -20.18 7.38 16.52
N LEU A 156 -19.93 6.20 17.12
CA LEU A 156 -18.62 5.88 17.67
C LEU A 156 -17.54 5.85 16.58
N SER A 157 -17.82 5.21 15.43
CA SER A 157 -16.86 5.13 14.34
C SER A 157 -16.51 6.53 13.82
N ASN A 158 -17.52 7.36 13.59
CA ASN A 158 -17.31 8.75 13.17
C ASN A 158 -16.55 9.56 14.23
N LEU A 159 -16.83 9.33 15.51
CA LEU A 159 -16.10 9.94 16.63
C LEU A 159 -14.63 9.53 16.61
N ILE A 160 -14.32 8.24 16.48
CA ILE A 160 -12.94 7.74 16.40
C ILE A 160 -12.24 8.32 15.16
N ASP A 161 -12.89 8.36 14.00
CA ASP A 161 -12.27 8.84 12.75
C ASP A 161 -12.02 10.36 12.74
N SER A 162 -12.75 11.11 13.59
CA SER A 162 -12.55 12.55 13.74
C SER A 162 -11.20 12.91 14.37
N PHE A 163 -10.58 12.02 15.15
CA PHE A 163 -9.34 12.32 15.89
C PHE A 163 -8.10 11.64 15.26
N ASP A 164 -6.94 12.29 15.42
CA ASP A 164 -5.65 11.65 15.20
C ASP A 164 -5.18 10.99 16.49
N TRP A 165 -5.36 9.67 16.58
CA TRP A 165 -4.97 8.88 17.75
C TRP A 165 -3.49 8.48 17.76
N SER A 166 -2.66 8.96 16.81
CA SER A 166 -1.25 8.54 16.73
C SER A 166 -0.45 8.83 17.99
N SER A 167 -0.73 9.94 18.70
CA SER A 167 -0.07 10.32 19.95
C SER A 167 -0.84 9.94 21.22
N CYS A 168 -2.11 9.53 21.11
CA CYS A 168 -3.00 9.28 22.24
C CYS A 168 -3.87 8.01 22.05
N ALA A 169 -3.28 6.97 21.45
CA ALA A 169 -3.98 5.73 21.12
C ALA A 169 -4.59 5.03 22.35
N ALA A 170 -3.93 5.09 23.51
CA ALA A 170 -4.44 4.53 24.76
C ALA A 170 -5.78 5.17 25.19
N GLN A 171 -5.91 6.50 25.02
CA GLN A 171 -7.15 7.22 25.29
C GLN A 171 -8.23 6.84 24.27
N GLY A 172 -7.87 6.64 23.00
CA GLY A 172 -8.79 6.09 22.00
C GLY A 172 -9.32 4.71 22.39
N THR A 173 -8.44 3.83 22.86
CA THR A 173 -8.82 2.51 23.40
C THR A 173 -9.75 2.63 24.60
N GLU A 174 -9.46 3.52 25.56
CA GLU A 174 -10.35 3.78 26.71
C GLU A 174 -11.73 4.28 26.24
N LEU A 175 -11.79 5.15 25.24
CA LEU A 175 -13.03 5.67 24.67
C LEU A 175 -13.89 4.56 24.07
N ALA A 176 -13.31 3.68 23.25
CA ALA A 176 -14.01 2.55 22.66
C ALA A 176 -14.51 1.57 23.73
N ARG A 177 -13.68 1.25 24.74
CA ARG A 177 -14.09 0.40 25.87
C ARG A 177 -15.20 1.06 26.71
N MET A 178 -15.18 2.38 26.90
CA MET A 178 -16.26 3.12 27.57
C MET A 178 -17.57 3.00 26.82
N PHE A 179 -17.54 3.02 25.48
CA PHE A 179 -18.74 2.80 24.67
C PHE A 179 -19.29 1.39 24.83
N ILE A 180 -18.45 0.36 24.67
CA ILE A 180 -18.85 -1.06 24.80
C ILE A 180 -19.47 -1.30 26.19
N LYS A 181 -18.79 -0.87 27.26
CA LYS A 181 -19.32 -1.00 28.63
C LYS A 181 -20.60 -0.20 28.85
N GLY A 182 -20.74 0.95 28.20
CA GLY A 182 -21.93 1.80 28.29
C GLY A 182 -23.19 1.14 27.73
N LYS A 183 -23.04 0.22 26.76
CA LYS A 183 -24.16 -0.49 26.14
C LYS A 183 -24.74 -1.65 26.95
N GLY A 184 -24.08 -2.03 28.05
CA GLY A 184 -24.52 -3.11 28.92
C GLY A 184 -23.71 -4.39 28.74
N LYS A 185 -23.96 -5.39 29.60
CA LYS A 185 -23.21 -6.66 29.61
C LYS A 185 -23.55 -7.57 28.43
N ASP A 186 -24.78 -7.46 27.93
CA ASP A 186 -25.29 -8.31 26.83
C ASP A 186 -25.00 -7.72 25.45
N TYR A 187 -24.37 -6.54 25.40
CA TYR A 187 -24.05 -5.90 24.14
C TYR A 187 -22.85 -6.56 23.46
N VAL A 188 -23.09 -7.08 22.25
CA VAL A 188 -22.05 -7.62 21.38
C VAL A 188 -21.62 -6.53 20.38
N PRO A 189 -20.37 -6.05 20.42
CA PRO A 189 -19.91 -5.04 19.48
C PRO A 189 -19.82 -5.62 18.06
N SER A 190 -20.19 -4.84 17.04
CA SER A 190 -19.96 -5.27 15.67
C SER A 190 -18.47 -5.37 15.36
N ILE A 191 -18.19 -6.09 14.29
CA ILE A 191 -16.86 -6.19 13.69
C ILE A 191 -16.22 -4.82 13.41
N VAL A 192 -17.01 -3.80 13.05
CA VAL A 192 -16.47 -2.45 12.78
C VAL A 192 -15.92 -1.85 14.06
N VAL A 193 -16.64 -1.96 15.17
CA VAL A 193 -16.19 -1.47 16.49
C VAL A 193 -14.97 -2.23 16.96
N VAL A 194 -14.99 -3.57 16.88
CA VAL A 194 -13.83 -4.40 17.25
C VAL A 194 -12.61 -4.06 16.40
N ASN A 195 -12.77 -3.88 15.09
CA ASN A 195 -11.67 -3.47 14.21
C ASN A 195 -11.07 -2.13 14.62
N LYS A 196 -11.89 -1.15 15.00
CA LYS A 196 -11.40 0.15 15.48
C LYS A 196 -10.68 -0.01 16.82
N LEU A 197 -11.24 -0.79 17.75
CA LEU A 197 -10.65 -1.06 19.06
C LEU A 197 -9.29 -1.76 18.93
N VAL A 198 -9.22 -2.84 18.14
CA VAL A 198 -7.99 -3.57 17.83
C VAL A 198 -6.95 -2.65 17.23
N ASN A 199 -7.32 -1.83 16.24
CA ASN A 199 -6.39 -0.84 15.66
C ASN A 199 -5.88 0.19 16.68
N LEU A 200 -6.72 0.63 17.62
CA LEU A 200 -6.32 1.56 18.68
C LEU A 200 -5.40 0.89 19.70
N GLN A 201 -5.69 -0.35 20.11
CA GLN A 201 -4.84 -1.15 21.01
C GLN A 201 -3.46 -1.41 20.39
N ILE A 202 -3.43 -1.84 19.14
CA ILE A 202 -2.23 -2.00 18.30
C ILE A 202 -1.38 -0.73 18.26
N ARG A 203 -2.01 0.43 18.04
CA ARG A 203 -1.32 1.73 18.02
C ARG A 203 -0.81 2.12 19.41
N ALA A 204 -1.55 1.78 20.46
CA ALA A 204 -1.14 1.98 21.85
C ALA A 204 -0.04 1.02 22.32
N GLY A 205 0.31 0.00 21.51
CA GLY A 205 1.26 -1.06 21.90
C GLY A 205 0.64 -2.15 22.80
N ASP A 206 -0.67 -2.11 23.02
CA ASP A 206 -1.44 -3.09 23.80
C ASP A 206 -1.78 -4.31 22.92
N LEU A 207 -0.76 -5.11 22.58
CA LEU A 207 -0.97 -6.32 21.76
C LEU A 207 -1.88 -7.32 22.48
N VAL A 208 -1.68 -7.53 23.79
CA VAL A 208 -2.50 -8.46 24.60
C VAL A 208 -3.98 -8.05 24.55
N GLY A 209 -4.29 -6.77 24.76
CA GLY A 209 -5.66 -6.28 24.65
C GLY A 209 -6.23 -6.44 23.24
N ALA A 210 -5.42 -6.24 22.20
CA ALA A 210 -5.83 -6.49 20.82
C ALA A 210 -6.21 -7.96 20.60
N PHE A 211 -5.41 -8.91 21.11
CA PHE A 211 -5.70 -10.33 21.05
C PHE A 211 -7.00 -10.70 21.78
N GLU A 212 -7.19 -10.21 23.01
CA GLU A 212 -8.42 -10.46 23.76
C GLU A 212 -9.65 -9.92 23.02
N SER A 213 -9.55 -8.72 22.44
CA SER A 213 -10.63 -8.16 21.63
C SER A 213 -10.92 -8.96 20.35
N LEU A 214 -9.93 -9.65 19.77
CA LEU A 214 -10.17 -10.63 18.70
C LEU A 214 -10.85 -11.89 19.20
N ARG A 215 -10.49 -12.39 20.39
CA ARG A 215 -11.10 -13.58 21.02
C ARG A 215 -12.55 -13.36 21.41
N GLU A 216 -12.92 -12.14 21.76
CA GLU A 216 -14.30 -11.77 22.12
C GLU A 216 -15.21 -11.53 20.90
N LEU A 217 -14.65 -11.37 19.70
CA LEU A 217 -15.42 -11.12 18.48
C LEU A 217 -16.34 -12.30 18.17
N ARG A 218 -17.66 -12.09 17.98
CA ARG A 218 -18.57 -13.15 17.51
C ARG A 218 -18.62 -13.18 15.97
N LEU A 219 -18.76 -14.38 15.39
CA LEU A 219 -18.69 -14.63 13.95
C LEU A 219 -20.07 -14.61 13.27
N ASP A 220 -21.00 -13.83 13.80
CA ASP A 220 -22.38 -13.89 13.35
C ASP A 220 -22.51 -13.11 12.02
N ASN A 221 -22.41 -13.84 10.91
CA ASN A 221 -22.88 -13.49 9.54
C ASN A 221 -22.08 -12.50 8.68
N ALA A 222 -20.79 -12.21 8.95
CA ALA A 222 -19.99 -11.31 8.11
C ALA A 222 -18.79 -12.00 7.45
N GLU A 223 -19.06 -12.92 6.51
CA GLU A 223 -18.04 -13.53 5.66
C GLU A 223 -17.25 -12.44 4.89
N GLY A 224 -15.93 -12.39 5.07
CA GLY A 224 -15.02 -11.52 4.30
C GLY A 224 -14.47 -10.29 5.03
N THR A 225 -15.12 -9.76 6.08
CA THR A 225 -14.59 -8.56 6.80
C THR A 225 -13.73 -8.94 8.01
N LEU A 226 -13.81 -10.20 8.45
CA LEU A 226 -13.16 -10.76 9.63
C LEU A 226 -11.64 -10.80 9.55
N LEU A 227 -11.07 -10.82 8.35
CA LEU A 227 -9.63 -11.01 8.16
C LEU A 227 -8.79 -9.76 8.48
N ARG A 228 -9.34 -8.57 8.20
CA ARG A 228 -8.64 -7.28 8.35
C ARG A 228 -8.04 -7.06 9.75
N PRO A 229 -8.75 -7.31 10.86
CA PRO A 229 -8.17 -7.11 12.18
C PRO A 229 -7.01 -8.06 12.50
N PHE A 230 -7.06 -9.33 12.05
CA PHE A 230 -5.93 -10.26 12.19
C PHE A 230 -4.71 -9.78 11.39
N VAL A 231 -4.91 -9.41 10.13
CA VAL A 231 -3.86 -8.83 9.27
C VAL A 231 -3.24 -7.59 9.91
N SER A 232 -4.05 -6.76 10.57
CA SER A 232 -3.59 -5.55 11.26
C SER A 232 -2.71 -5.90 12.48
N VAL A 233 -3.10 -6.89 13.29
CA VAL A 233 -2.29 -7.38 14.42
C VAL A 233 -0.95 -7.91 13.91
N ILE A 234 -0.95 -8.82 12.93
CA ILE A 234 0.28 -9.41 12.39
C ILE A 234 1.19 -8.31 11.79
N THR A 235 0.61 -7.34 11.08
CA THR A 235 1.37 -6.21 10.52
C THR A 235 2.07 -5.41 11.60
N ARG A 236 1.39 -5.15 12.72
CA ARG A 236 1.98 -4.38 13.82
C ARG A 236 3.06 -5.14 14.55
N MET A 237 2.85 -6.43 14.81
CA MET A 237 3.90 -7.29 15.37
C MET A 237 5.16 -7.25 14.51
N SER A 238 4.99 -7.14 13.20
CA SER A 238 6.09 -6.97 12.24
C SER A 238 6.77 -5.60 12.34
N ASP A 239 5.99 -4.53 12.54
CA ASP A 239 6.50 -3.15 12.63
C ASP A 239 7.23 -2.85 13.94
N THR A 240 6.85 -3.51 15.03
CA THR A 240 7.53 -3.36 16.34
C THR A 240 8.82 -4.16 16.42
N GLY A 241 9.15 -4.96 15.39
CA GLY A 241 10.32 -5.86 15.41
C GLY A 241 10.21 -6.97 16.45
N ILE A 242 9.03 -7.15 17.06
CA ILE A 242 8.79 -8.17 18.06
C ILE A 242 8.73 -9.52 17.33
N SER A 243 9.82 -10.28 17.43
CA SER A 243 9.88 -11.67 16.97
C SER A 243 9.18 -12.62 17.94
N ASP A 244 8.04 -12.20 18.49
CA ASP A 244 7.20 -13.04 19.34
C ASP A 244 6.44 -14.03 18.47
N LYS A 245 7.11 -15.15 18.30
CA LYS A 245 6.67 -16.32 17.57
C LYS A 245 5.40 -16.92 18.21
N THR A 246 5.35 -16.93 19.54
CA THR A 246 4.24 -17.46 20.34
C THR A 246 2.97 -16.64 20.12
N SER A 247 3.09 -15.30 20.12
CA SER A 247 1.96 -14.44 19.78
C SER A 247 1.47 -14.68 18.34
N LEU A 248 2.38 -14.89 17.38
CA LEU A 248 2.00 -15.09 15.98
C LEU A 248 1.25 -16.42 15.81
N GLU A 249 1.76 -17.49 16.41
CA GLU A 249 1.06 -18.78 16.51
C GLU A 249 -0.32 -18.60 17.16
N GLY A 250 -0.41 -17.80 18.23
CA GLY A 250 -1.68 -17.45 18.86
C GLY A 250 -2.68 -16.79 17.90
N VAL A 251 -2.23 -15.86 17.03
CA VAL A 251 -3.10 -15.26 15.99
C VAL A 251 -3.59 -16.33 15.03
N MET A 252 -2.66 -17.16 14.54
CA MET A 252 -2.94 -18.14 13.48
C MET A 252 -3.85 -19.26 13.99
N ASN A 253 -3.63 -19.74 15.22
CA ASN A 253 -4.49 -20.72 15.87
C ASN A 253 -5.89 -20.15 16.08
N LEU A 254 -6.00 -18.89 16.52
CA LEU A 254 -7.31 -18.23 16.67
C LEU A 254 -8.04 -18.06 15.32
N MET A 255 -7.31 -17.77 14.23
CA MET A 255 -7.90 -17.76 12.88
C MET A 255 -8.43 -19.15 12.51
N GLN A 256 -7.64 -20.20 12.77
CA GLN A 256 -8.00 -21.59 12.48
C GLN A 256 -9.21 -22.05 13.30
N GLU A 257 -9.22 -21.82 14.62
CA GLU A 257 -10.34 -22.13 15.53
C GLU A 257 -11.66 -21.49 15.07
N ARG A 258 -11.56 -20.35 14.39
CA ARG A 258 -12.68 -19.56 13.89
C ARG A 258 -13.02 -19.85 12.43
N ASN A 259 -12.37 -20.84 11.81
CA ASN A 259 -12.49 -21.16 10.39
C ASN A 259 -12.28 -19.94 9.47
N ILE A 260 -11.40 -19.01 9.87
CA ILE A 260 -11.05 -17.84 9.06
C ILE A 260 -9.90 -18.26 8.13
N GLY A 261 -10.24 -18.45 6.85
CA GLY A 261 -9.27 -18.76 5.80
C GLY A 261 -8.21 -17.66 5.66
N ALA A 262 -6.96 -18.07 5.41
CA ALA A 262 -5.89 -17.16 5.05
C ALA A 262 -6.02 -16.75 3.57
N ASP A 263 -5.95 -15.46 3.29
CA ASP A 263 -5.92 -14.93 1.92
C ASP A 263 -4.53 -14.38 1.56
N THR A 264 -4.41 -13.83 0.34
CA THR A 264 -3.21 -13.15 -0.15
C THR A 264 -2.71 -12.05 0.81
N SER A 265 -3.59 -11.34 1.51
CA SER A 265 -3.21 -10.26 2.44
C SER A 265 -2.50 -10.80 3.68
N VAL A 266 -2.92 -11.95 4.22
CA VAL A 266 -2.23 -12.63 5.34
C VAL A 266 -0.83 -13.03 4.92
N PHE A 267 -0.70 -13.73 3.79
CA PHE A 267 0.61 -14.16 3.28
C PHE A 267 1.51 -12.98 2.95
N ASN A 268 0.96 -11.90 2.40
CA ASN A 268 1.70 -10.67 2.13
C ASN A 268 2.27 -10.04 3.40
N VAL A 269 1.51 -10.07 4.50
CA VAL A 269 2.00 -9.58 5.80
C VAL A 269 3.05 -10.53 6.38
N LEU A 270 2.85 -11.85 6.32
CA LEU A 270 3.84 -12.84 6.77
C LEU A 270 5.16 -12.72 6.00
N ILE A 271 5.11 -12.62 4.66
CA ILE A 271 6.28 -12.40 3.81
C ILE A 271 6.95 -11.07 4.18
N SER A 272 6.19 -9.99 4.30
CA SER A 272 6.71 -8.67 4.68
C SER A 272 7.38 -8.69 6.06
N ARG A 273 6.80 -9.43 7.01
CA ARG A 273 7.33 -9.62 8.36
C ARG A 273 8.70 -10.27 8.32
N GLU A 274 8.79 -11.42 7.66
CA GLU A 274 10.06 -12.13 7.58
C GLU A 274 11.12 -11.26 6.90
N ILE A 275 10.79 -10.57 5.81
CA ILE A 275 11.75 -9.65 5.16
C ILE A 275 12.28 -8.57 6.11
N LYS A 276 11.41 -8.01 6.98
CA LYS A 276 11.79 -6.97 7.95
C LYS A 276 12.68 -7.49 9.07
N LEU A 277 12.51 -8.73 9.50
CA LEU A 277 13.36 -9.35 10.52
C LEU A 277 14.81 -9.53 10.03
N GLY A 278 15.08 -9.39 8.73
CA GLY A 278 16.37 -8.99 8.18
C GLY A 278 17.52 -10.01 8.29
N THR A 279 17.27 -11.22 8.79
CA THR A 279 18.28 -12.28 8.87
C THR A 279 18.45 -13.00 7.53
N PHE A 280 19.68 -13.45 7.24
CA PHE A 280 20.01 -14.10 5.96
C PHE A 280 19.24 -15.43 5.75
N TRP A 281 18.84 -16.10 6.83
CA TRP A 281 18.11 -17.37 6.84
C TRP A 281 16.63 -17.27 6.49
N ILE A 282 16.16 -16.06 6.15
CA ILE A 282 14.75 -15.77 5.87
C ILE A 282 14.32 -16.22 4.48
N TYR A 283 15.26 -16.34 3.54
CA TYR A 283 14.96 -16.67 2.16
C TYR A 283 14.14 -17.97 2.00
N PRO A 284 14.52 -19.11 2.62
CA PRO A 284 13.71 -20.33 2.56
C PRO A 284 12.29 -20.15 3.10
N ARG A 285 12.12 -19.47 4.24
CA ARG A 285 10.80 -19.28 4.87
C ARG A 285 9.87 -18.38 4.03
N VAL A 286 10.41 -17.31 3.46
CA VAL A 286 9.67 -16.45 2.52
C VAL A 286 9.22 -17.25 1.30
N LEU A 287 10.09 -18.12 0.77
CA LEU A 287 9.72 -19.01 -0.33
C LEU A 287 8.67 -20.05 0.07
N SER A 288 8.70 -20.59 1.30
CA SER A 288 7.67 -21.52 1.79
C SER A 288 6.30 -20.84 1.84
N TYR A 289 6.20 -19.60 2.32
CA TYR A 289 4.94 -18.86 2.28
C TYR A 289 4.45 -18.60 0.85
N TYR A 290 5.37 -18.25 -0.04
CA TYR A 290 5.04 -18.07 -1.45
C TYR A 290 4.58 -19.38 -2.10
N GLU A 291 5.23 -20.50 -1.81
CA GLU A 291 4.86 -21.81 -2.35
C GLU A 291 3.46 -22.24 -1.89
N VAL A 292 3.14 -22.03 -0.61
CA VAL A 292 1.78 -22.26 -0.09
C VAL A 292 0.78 -21.37 -0.84
N LEU A 293 1.08 -20.08 -1.02
CA LEU A 293 0.20 -19.16 -1.73
C LEU A 293 0.05 -19.52 -3.22
N ARG A 294 1.10 -20.03 -3.86
CA ARG A 294 1.07 -20.53 -5.23
C ARG A 294 0.20 -21.78 -5.36
N ASN A 295 0.30 -22.70 -4.39
CA ASN A 295 -0.54 -23.90 -4.36
C ASN A 295 -2.00 -23.55 -4.08
N LEU A 296 -2.24 -22.57 -3.19
CA LEU A 296 -3.57 -22.02 -2.93
C LEU A 296 -4.17 -21.41 -4.20
N HIS A 297 -3.38 -20.66 -4.98
CA HIS A 297 -3.84 -20.11 -6.26
C HIS A 297 -4.32 -21.20 -7.21
N ALA A 298 -3.57 -22.29 -7.33
CA ALA A 298 -3.93 -23.41 -8.18
C ALA A 298 -5.21 -24.13 -7.70
N ALA A 299 -5.48 -24.14 -6.39
CA ALA A 299 -6.62 -24.83 -5.80
C ALA A 299 -7.90 -23.97 -5.74
N THR A 300 -7.78 -22.68 -5.42
CA THR A 300 -8.92 -21.79 -5.10
C THR A 300 -8.97 -20.51 -5.92
N GLY A 301 -7.95 -20.23 -6.72
CA GLY A 301 -7.77 -18.94 -7.41
C GLY A 301 -7.15 -17.84 -6.53
N ILE A 302 -7.14 -17.99 -5.20
CA ILE A 302 -6.51 -17.01 -4.28
C ILE A 302 -4.99 -17.14 -4.39
N GLY A 303 -4.34 -16.15 -5.01
CA GLY A 303 -2.93 -16.24 -5.36
C GLY A 303 -2.07 -15.02 -5.06
N PRO A 304 -0.78 -15.10 -5.43
CA PRO A 304 0.14 -13.98 -5.26
C PRO A 304 -0.30 -12.78 -6.10
N ASP A 305 -0.27 -11.60 -5.50
CA ASP A 305 -0.59 -10.34 -6.16
C ASP A 305 0.68 -9.52 -6.48
N ALA A 306 0.50 -8.35 -7.11
CA ALA A 306 1.61 -7.46 -7.43
C ALA A 306 2.44 -7.07 -6.19
N TYR A 307 1.83 -7.02 -5.00
CA TYR A 307 2.54 -6.70 -3.76
C TYR A 307 3.38 -7.90 -3.29
N THR A 308 2.85 -9.13 -3.40
CA THR A 308 3.60 -10.37 -3.15
C THR A 308 4.85 -10.41 -4.00
N PHE A 309 4.71 -10.23 -5.32
CA PHE A 309 5.83 -10.30 -6.24
C PHE A 309 6.86 -9.20 -5.98
N GLN A 310 6.44 -7.96 -5.67
CA GLN A 310 7.37 -6.87 -5.33
C GLN A 310 8.23 -7.19 -4.10
N HIS A 311 7.65 -7.82 -3.07
CA HIS A 311 8.40 -8.27 -1.91
C HIS A 311 9.38 -9.37 -2.26
N LEU A 312 8.94 -10.37 -3.02
CA LEU A 312 9.81 -11.47 -3.46
C LEU A 312 10.97 -10.98 -4.33
N CYS A 313 10.75 -10.02 -5.23
CA CYS A 313 11.82 -9.38 -6.00
C CYS A 313 12.87 -8.74 -5.09
N THR A 314 12.41 -8.01 -4.08
CA THR A 314 13.28 -7.31 -3.13
C THR A 314 14.10 -8.32 -2.32
N THR A 315 13.46 -9.39 -1.85
CA THR A 315 14.12 -10.47 -1.11
C THR A 315 15.14 -11.20 -1.97
N MET A 316 14.76 -11.61 -3.18
CA MET A 316 15.65 -12.30 -4.10
C MET A 316 16.85 -11.43 -4.48
N GLY A 317 16.62 -10.17 -4.83
CA GLY A 317 17.71 -9.26 -5.19
C GLY A 317 18.74 -9.05 -4.07
N ARG A 318 18.33 -9.18 -2.81
CA ARG A 318 19.20 -8.99 -1.64
C ARG A 318 19.87 -10.28 -1.15
N PHE A 319 19.13 -11.40 -1.13
CA PHE A 319 19.54 -12.59 -0.39
C PHE A 319 19.78 -13.82 -1.27
N PHE A 320 19.40 -13.79 -2.55
CA PHE A 320 19.63 -14.93 -3.45
C PHE A 320 21.12 -15.09 -3.75
N GLN A 321 21.70 -16.24 -3.35
CA GLN A 321 23.09 -16.58 -3.61
C GLN A 321 23.21 -17.98 -4.22
N PRO A 322 23.31 -18.09 -5.56
CA PRO A 322 23.22 -19.38 -6.23
C PRO A 322 24.40 -20.32 -5.99
N ARG A 323 25.51 -19.82 -5.44
CA ARG A 323 26.79 -20.54 -5.28
C ARG A 323 27.23 -20.69 -3.82
N ARG A 324 26.30 -20.61 -2.87
CA ARG A 324 26.65 -20.69 -1.44
C ARG A 324 27.01 -22.13 -1.07
N LYS A 325 28.12 -22.33 -0.33
CA LYS A 325 28.49 -23.65 0.23
C LYS A 325 27.36 -24.16 1.15
N GLY A 326 26.98 -25.42 1.02
CA GLY A 326 25.83 -26.03 1.71
C GLY A 326 24.49 -25.86 0.98
N TRP A 327 24.46 -25.14 -0.13
CA TRP A 327 23.31 -25.04 -1.01
C TRP A 327 23.46 -26.08 -2.11
N VAL A 328 22.59 -27.09 -2.14
CA VAL A 328 22.65 -28.18 -3.12
C VAL A 328 21.90 -27.76 -4.39
N PRO A 329 22.58 -27.49 -5.52
CA PRO A 329 21.90 -27.19 -6.78
C PRO A 329 21.23 -28.47 -7.31
N GLY A 330 19.99 -28.39 -7.78
CA GLY A 330 19.38 -29.47 -8.59
C GLY A 330 18.13 -30.17 -8.03
N LYS A 331 17.67 -29.88 -6.81
CA LYS A 331 16.31 -30.21 -6.36
C LYS A 331 15.50 -28.92 -6.20
N ASP A 332 14.65 -28.65 -7.18
CA ASP A 332 13.60 -27.61 -7.18
C ASP A 332 14.02 -26.21 -6.73
N LEU A 333 15.16 -25.74 -7.21
CA LEU A 333 15.63 -24.42 -6.87
C LEU A 333 14.74 -23.34 -7.51
N PHE A 334 13.93 -22.69 -6.68
CA PHE A 334 13.15 -21.54 -7.10
C PHE A 334 14.07 -20.35 -7.37
N THR A 335 14.19 -19.97 -8.66
CA THR A 335 15.13 -18.94 -9.14
C THR A 335 14.41 -17.63 -9.44
N PRO A 336 15.13 -16.50 -9.57
CA PRO A 336 14.58 -15.23 -10.05
C PRO A 336 13.83 -15.36 -11.39
N ARG A 337 14.29 -16.24 -12.29
CA ARG A 337 13.63 -16.51 -13.57
C ARG A 337 12.32 -17.29 -13.39
N HIS A 338 12.27 -18.24 -12.44
CA HIS A 338 11.03 -18.91 -12.03
C HIS A 338 10.03 -17.93 -11.43
N LEU A 339 10.46 -17.01 -10.55
CA LEU A 339 9.60 -15.98 -10.00
C LEU A 339 9.00 -15.08 -11.09
N PHE A 340 9.82 -14.66 -12.06
CA PHE A 340 9.30 -13.88 -13.20
C PHE A 340 8.29 -14.68 -14.02
N ARG A 341 8.58 -15.96 -14.30
CA ARG A 341 7.66 -16.86 -15.01
C ARG A 341 6.31 -16.95 -14.32
N ASP A 342 6.32 -17.18 -13.01
CA ASP A 342 5.10 -17.29 -12.21
C ASP A 342 4.34 -15.96 -12.18
N MET A 343 5.04 -14.82 -12.05
CA MET A 343 4.42 -13.49 -12.16
C MET A 343 3.73 -13.31 -13.51
N VAL A 344 4.37 -13.71 -14.61
CA VAL A 344 3.74 -13.61 -15.94
C VAL A 344 2.51 -14.50 -16.04
N ALA A 345 2.60 -15.75 -15.55
CA ALA A 345 1.51 -16.71 -15.60
C ALA A 345 0.31 -16.34 -14.72
N ILE A 346 0.56 -15.81 -13.52
CA ILE A 346 -0.46 -15.53 -12.51
C ILE A 346 -0.99 -14.10 -12.62
N HIS A 347 -0.10 -13.11 -12.76
CA HIS A 347 -0.50 -11.69 -12.72
C HIS A 347 -0.79 -11.12 -14.12
N PHE A 348 0.01 -11.47 -15.13
CA PHE A 348 -0.10 -10.90 -16.48
C PHE A 348 -0.94 -11.72 -17.48
N ASN A 349 -1.57 -12.81 -17.04
CA ASN A 349 -2.24 -13.75 -17.94
C ASN A 349 -3.66 -14.17 -17.49
N THR A 350 -4.26 -13.48 -16.50
CA THR A 350 -5.66 -13.69 -16.07
C THR A 350 -6.67 -13.14 -17.06
N GLU A 351 -7.78 -13.84 -17.31
CA GLU A 351 -8.80 -13.41 -18.29
C GLU A 351 -9.47 -12.08 -17.96
N GLU A 352 -9.61 -11.75 -16.68
CA GLU A 352 -10.21 -10.50 -16.17
C GLU A 352 -9.53 -9.23 -16.70
N SER A 353 -8.26 -9.35 -17.08
CA SER A 353 -7.46 -8.24 -17.59
C SER A 353 -7.63 -7.93 -19.08
N LYS A 354 -8.34 -8.79 -19.81
CA LYS A 354 -8.54 -8.64 -21.26
C LYS A 354 -9.77 -7.81 -21.59
N THR A 355 -10.65 -7.55 -20.61
CA THR A 355 -11.99 -6.99 -20.84
C THR A 355 -12.22 -5.62 -20.18
N SER A 356 -11.36 -5.17 -19.27
CA SER A 356 -11.52 -3.89 -18.60
C SER A 356 -10.86 -2.73 -19.38
N SER A 357 -11.57 -1.60 -19.43
CA SER A 357 -10.98 -0.30 -19.78
C SER A 357 -9.71 -0.08 -18.94
N ILE A 358 -8.62 0.36 -19.56
CA ILE A 358 -7.33 0.56 -18.90
C ILE A 358 -7.51 1.44 -17.65
N ASP A 359 -7.52 0.82 -16.46
CA ASP A 359 -7.43 1.55 -15.20
C ASP A 359 -5.99 2.04 -15.05
N MET A 360 -5.81 3.36 -15.07
CA MET A 360 -4.51 4.01 -14.90
C MET A 360 -3.83 3.61 -13.58
N ILE A 361 -4.61 3.30 -12.54
CA ILE A 361 -4.09 2.85 -11.24
C ILE A 361 -3.46 1.46 -11.38
N GLU A 362 -4.11 0.55 -12.10
CA GLU A 362 -3.57 -0.79 -12.36
C GLU A 362 -2.33 -0.75 -13.25
N LEU A 363 -2.37 0.05 -14.32
CA LEU A 363 -1.23 0.25 -15.20
C LEU A 363 0.02 0.71 -14.43
N TYR A 364 -0.15 1.66 -13.50
CA TYR A 364 0.95 2.13 -12.65
C TYR A 364 1.48 1.06 -11.69
N LYS A 365 0.59 0.23 -11.12
CA LYS A 365 1.00 -0.91 -10.26
C LYS A 365 1.84 -1.92 -11.06
N ASP A 366 1.41 -2.23 -12.27
CA ASP A 366 2.08 -3.19 -13.16
C ASP A 366 3.44 -2.68 -13.63
N GLN A 367 3.52 -1.39 -13.97
CA GLN A 367 4.77 -0.71 -14.30
C GLN A 367 5.78 -0.78 -13.14
N LYS A 368 5.31 -0.51 -11.91
CA LYS A 368 6.14 -0.61 -10.70
C LYS A 368 6.62 -2.04 -10.46
N LEU A 369 5.78 -3.03 -10.72
CA LEU A 369 6.12 -4.45 -10.58
C LEU A 369 7.21 -4.87 -11.58
N LEU A 370 7.07 -4.55 -12.87
CA LEU A 370 8.11 -4.82 -13.88
C LEU A 370 9.44 -4.11 -13.57
N ASN A 371 9.38 -2.87 -13.08
CA ASN A 371 10.58 -2.16 -12.62
C ASN A 371 11.25 -2.87 -11.44
N SER A 372 10.48 -3.51 -10.55
CA SER A 372 11.00 -4.28 -9.42
C SER A 372 11.69 -5.57 -9.88
N MET A 373 11.12 -6.27 -10.87
CA MET A 373 11.74 -7.43 -11.52
C MET A 373 13.05 -7.06 -12.24
N LEU A 374 13.03 -5.97 -13.01
CA LEU A 374 14.22 -5.46 -13.68
C LEU A 374 15.33 -5.18 -12.67
N LEU A 375 15.02 -4.47 -11.58
CA LEU A 375 15.99 -4.16 -10.54
C LEU A 375 16.54 -5.41 -9.84
N MET A 376 15.71 -6.43 -9.61
CA MET A 376 16.14 -7.73 -9.07
C MET A 376 17.20 -8.37 -9.98
N PHE A 377 16.92 -8.51 -11.28
CA PHE A 377 17.88 -9.11 -12.23
C PHE A 377 19.16 -8.30 -12.37
N LEU A 378 19.07 -6.97 -12.41
CA LEU A 378 20.23 -6.09 -12.40
C LEU A 378 21.08 -6.31 -11.14
N THR A 379 20.46 -6.34 -9.96
CA THR A 379 21.17 -6.53 -8.69
C THR A 379 21.94 -7.86 -8.66
N LEU A 380 21.34 -8.92 -9.21
CA LEU A 380 21.96 -10.25 -9.32
C LEU A 380 22.97 -10.36 -10.48
N GLY A 381 23.10 -9.33 -11.31
CA GLY A 381 23.96 -9.32 -12.50
C GLY A 381 23.51 -10.31 -13.58
N ASP A 382 22.23 -10.71 -13.59
CA ASP A 382 21.62 -11.51 -14.66
C ASP A 382 21.11 -10.58 -15.77
N TYR A 383 22.03 -10.06 -16.58
CA TYR A 383 21.70 -9.10 -17.64
C TYR A 383 20.79 -9.68 -18.73
N VAL A 384 20.81 -11.00 -18.94
CA VAL A 384 19.88 -11.68 -19.86
C VAL A 384 18.46 -11.65 -19.27
N GLY A 385 18.32 -11.97 -17.98
CA GLY A 385 17.05 -11.83 -17.26
C GLY A 385 16.55 -10.37 -17.24
N ALA A 386 17.43 -9.41 -17.02
CA ALA A 386 17.11 -7.98 -17.07
C ALA A 386 16.60 -7.55 -18.46
N LEU A 387 17.28 -7.98 -19.54
CA LEU A 387 16.88 -7.72 -20.92
C LEU A 387 15.50 -8.30 -21.22
N LEU A 388 15.22 -9.53 -20.80
CA LEU A 388 13.92 -10.16 -21.01
C LEU A 388 12.81 -9.52 -20.15
N SER A 389 13.11 -9.13 -18.91
CA SER A 389 12.19 -8.35 -18.08
C SER A 389 11.85 -7.01 -18.72
N LEU A 390 12.83 -6.35 -19.34
CA LEU A 390 12.66 -5.10 -20.06
C LEU A 390 11.74 -5.27 -21.30
N ARG A 391 11.92 -6.36 -22.06
CA ARG A 391 11.01 -6.75 -23.15
C ARG A 391 9.58 -7.06 -22.68
N GLY A 392 9.42 -7.38 -21.40
CA GLY A 392 8.12 -7.54 -20.75
C GLY A 392 7.25 -6.28 -20.88
N PHE A 393 7.83 -5.08 -20.79
CA PHE A 393 7.09 -3.81 -20.95
C PHE A 393 6.38 -3.75 -22.31
N THR A 394 7.09 -3.97 -23.42
CA THR A 394 6.50 -4.03 -24.76
C THR A 394 5.49 -5.17 -24.88
N LYS A 395 5.83 -6.36 -24.40
CA LYS A 395 5.00 -7.56 -24.51
C LYS A 395 3.64 -7.38 -23.82
N PHE A 396 3.62 -6.68 -22.69
CA PHE A 396 2.40 -6.38 -21.94
C PHE A 396 1.86 -4.97 -22.27
N GLY A 397 2.36 -4.27 -23.29
CA GLY A 397 1.91 -2.90 -23.62
C GLY A 397 1.99 -1.89 -22.47
N ILE A 398 2.88 -2.10 -21.51
CA ILE A 398 3.11 -1.20 -20.37
C ILE A 398 4.21 -0.21 -20.78
N PRO A 399 3.97 1.11 -20.72
CA PRO A 399 4.98 2.09 -21.07
C PRO A 399 6.12 2.09 -20.04
N VAL A 400 7.35 2.35 -20.49
CA VAL A 400 8.47 2.62 -19.59
C VAL A 400 8.44 4.05 -19.07
N ASP A 401 8.90 4.26 -17.84
CA ASP A 401 9.07 5.59 -17.23
C ASP A 401 10.54 5.96 -17.10
N ALA A 402 10.78 7.21 -16.70
CA ALA A 402 12.12 7.69 -16.35
C ALA A 402 12.78 6.84 -15.25
N LYS A 403 11.98 6.18 -14.40
CA LYS A 403 12.48 5.29 -13.35
C LYS A 403 13.06 3.99 -13.92
N THR A 404 12.48 3.42 -14.98
CA THR A 404 13.07 2.29 -15.71
C THR A 404 14.48 2.62 -16.20
N PHE A 405 14.63 3.79 -16.84
CA PHE A 405 15.94 4.28 -17.28
C PHE A 405 16.90 4.49 -16.12
N LYS A 406 16.42 5.12 -15.04
CA LYS A 406 17.20 5.33 -13.81
C LYS A 406 17.84 4.04 -13.34
N HIS A 407 17.06 2.97 -13.20
CA HIS A 407 17.53 1.69 -12.70
C HIS A 407 18.65 1.09 -13.55
N VAL A 408 18.50 1.10 -14.87
CA VAL A 408 19.51 0.56 -15.79
C VAL A 408 20.78 1.43 -15.79
N VAL A 409 20.63 2.74 -15.95
CA VAL A 409 21.76 3.68 -16.08
C VAL A 409 22.57 3.73 -14.78
N GLU A 410 21.92 3.85 -13.62
CA GLU A 410 22.61 3.84 -12.32
C GLU A 410 23.31 2.51 -12.03
N HIS A 411 22.73 1.39 -12.49
CA HIS A 411 23.37 0.08 -12.33
C HIS A 411 24.62 -0.03 -13.20
N LEU A 412 24.51 0.32 -14.49
CA LEU A 412 25.65 0.29 -15.41
C LEU A 412 26.75 1.25 -14.99
N ALA A 413 26.41 2.45 -14.53
CA ALA A 413 27.35 3.43 -13.98
C ALA A 413 28.16 2.84 -12.81
N ARG A 414 27.49 2.19 -11.85
CA ARG A 414 28.17 1.47 -10.76
C ARG A 414 29.11 0.39 -11.28
N LYS A 415 28.69 -0.40 -12.27
CA LYS A 415 29.51 -1.48 -12.85
C LYS A 415 30.72 -0.93 -13.61
N ILE A 416 30.54 0.15 -14.37
CA ILE A 416 31.61 0.83 -15.09
C ILE A 416 32.63 1.39 -14.09
N TYR A 417 32.18 2.07 -13.04
CA TYR A 417 33.05 2.62 -12.01
C TYR A 417 33.89 1.53 -11.31
N HIS A 418 33.24 0.48 -10.79
CA HIS A 418 33.94 -0.60 -10.08
C HIS A 418 34.75 -1.53 -11.01
N GLY A 419 34.48 -1.51 -12.31
CA GLY A 419 35.11 -2.35 -13.32
C GLY A 419 35.81 -1.55 -14.40
N LYS A 420 36.37 -0.38 -14.05
CA LYS A 420 36.86 0.67 -14.98
C LYS A 420 37.63 0.10 -16.17
N GLN A 421 38.60 -0.77 -15.92
CA GLN A 421 39.48 -1.34 -16.96
C GLN A 421 38.74 -2.16 -18.04
N TYR A 422 37.63 -2.84 -17.70
CA TYR A 422 36.93 -3.74 -18.62
C TYR A 422 35.60 -3.17 -19.13
N TRP A 423 34.86 -2.49 -18.25
CA TRP A 423 33.53 -2.00 -18.55
C TRP A 423 33.53 -0.64 -19.24
N MET A 424 34.52 0.22 -18.94
CA MET A 424 34.59 1.55 -19.54
C MET A 424 34.84 1.50 -21.05
N PRO A 425 35.83 0.75 -21.58
CA PRO A 425 36.04 0.66 -23.03
C PRO A 425 34.83 0.09 -23.78
N ALA A 426 34.16 -0.90 -23.20
CA ALA A 426 33.01 -1.56 -23.82
C ALA A 426 31.76 -0.65 -23.94
N PHE A 427 31.59 0.31 -23.02
CA PHE A 427 30.40 1.16 -22.98
C PHE A 427 30.62 2.58 -23.47
N LEU A 428 31.79 3.14 -23.18
CA LEU A 428 32.11 4.55 -23.40
C LEU A 428 33.26 4.75 -24.41
N GLY A 429 33.94 3.68 -24.81
CA GLY A 429 35.18 3.74 -25.58
C GLY A 429 36.39 3.99 -24.69
N GLU A 430 37.57 4.10 -25.30
CA GLU A 430 38.81 4.48 -24.62
C GLU A 430 38.72 5.95 -24.22
N LEU A 431 38.35 6.20 -22.97
CA LEU A 431 38.30 7.53 -22.38
C LEU A 431 39.28 7.58 -21.22
N ASP A 432 40.27 8.46 -21.31
CA ASP A 432 41.20 8.73 -20.21
C ASP A 432 40.62 9.78 -19.27
N VAL A 433 39.53 9.44 -18.60
CA VAL A 433 38.85 10.34 -17.66
C VAL A 433 38.72 9.66 -16.31
N ASP A 434 39.26 10.30 -15.27
CA ASP A 434 38.99 9.90 -13.91
C ASP A 434 37.62 10.45 -13.47
N MET A 435 36.67 9.54 -13.24
CA MET A 435 35.29 9.88 -12.91
C MET A 435 34.91 9.27 -11.57
N SER A 436 34.28 10.07 -10.72
CA SER A 436 33.71 9.63 -9.44
C SER A 436 32.52 8.67 -9.62
N LEU A 437 32.19 7.91 -8.59
CA LEU A 437 31.02 7.03 -8.59
C LEU A 437 29.74 7.86 -8.70
N MET A 438 28.86 7.52 -9.66
CA MET A 438 27.63 8.27 -9.97
C MET A 438 27.87 9.73 -10.42
N ASP A 439 29.04 10.05 -10.96
CA ASP A 439 29.29 11.34 -11.58
C ASP A 439 28.19 11.66 -12.62
N PRO A 440 27.51 12.83 -12.53
CA PRO A 440 26.54 13.26 -13.53
C PRO A 440 27.08 13.21 -14.97
N ARG A 441 28.39 13.39 -15.17
CA ARG A 441 29.07 13.24 -16.46
C ARG A 441 29.01 11.80 -16.94
N MET A 442 29.33 10.81 -16.09
CA MET A 442 29.23 9.39 -16.43
C MET A 442 27.80 8.99 -16.80
N LEU A 443 26.80 9.43 -16.01
CA LEU A 443 25.39 9.16 -16.31
C LEU A 443 24.97 9.80 -17.65
N THR A 444 25.42 11.03 -17.90
CA THR A 444 25.17 11.74 -19.16
C THR A 444 25.85 11.04 -20.33
N LEU A 445 27.07 10.54 -20.18
CA LEU A 445 27.79 9.80 -21.20
C LEU A 445 27.09 8.48 -21.56
N ILE A 446 26.58 7.74 -20.57
CA ILE A 446 25.78 6.53 -20.80
C ILE A 446 24.49 6.88 -21.56
N LEU A 447 23.77 7.92 -21.14
CA LEU A 447 22.56 8.38 -21.84
C LEU A 447 22.87 8.89 -23.25
N THR A 448 24.04 9.48 -23.46
CA THR A 448 24.48 10.00 -24.76
C THR A 448 24.87 8.86 -25.69
N SER A 449 25.56 7.83 -25.18
CA SER A 449 25.91 6.64 -25.96
C SER A 449 24.65 5.89 -26.43
N MET A 450 23.59 5.90 -25.61
CA MET A 450 22.25 5.40 -25.96
C MET A 450 21.55 6.20 -27.08
N LYS A 451 21.92 7.47 -27.31
CA LYS A 451 21.33 8.32 -28.38
C LYS A 451 22.03 8.18 -29.73
N ARG A 452 23.31 7.81 -29.75
CA ARG A 452 24.18 7.91 -30.95
C ARG A 452 23.72 7.06 -32.15
N GLY A 453 22.86 6.07 -31.97
CA GLY A 453 22.37 5.18 -33.04
C GLY A 453 21.05 5.56 -33.72
N ARG A 454 20.42 6.70 -33.38
CA ARG A 454 19.00 6.96 -33.77
C ARG A 454 18.71 8.33 -34.39
N ARG A 455 19.48 8.73 -35.40
CA ARG A 455 19.08 9.85 -36.27
C ARG A 455 18.06 9.32 -37.30
N GLY A 456 16.76 9.52 -37.07
CA GLY A 456 15.74 9.33 -38.12
C GLY A 456 14.42 8.65 -37.74
N LEU A 457 14.29 8.04 -36.56
CA LEU A 457 13.04 7.40 -36.12
C LEU A 457 12.28 8.34 -35.16
N GLY A 458 11.13 8.85 -35.59
CA GLY A 458 10.37 9.90 -34.91
C GLY A 458 9.91 9.60 -33.47
N ARG A 459 9.63 10.67 -32.71
CA ARG A 459 8.95 10.77 -31.39
C ARG A 459 9.39 9.85 -30.22
N TYR A 460 10.41 9.02 -30.39
CA TYR A 460 10.98 8.23 -29.30
C TYR A 460 12.05 9.05 -28.56
N VAL A 461 11.89 9.20 -27.24
CA VAL A 461 12.74 10.09 -26.43
C VAL A 461 13.52 9.30 -25.39
N VAL A 462 14.84 9.48 -25.36
CA VAL A 462 15.69 9.07 -24.21
C VAL A 462 15.60 10.18 -23.16
N PRO A 463 15.20 9.88 -21.91
CA PRO A 463 15.05 10.91 -20.88
C PRO A 463 16.41 11.54 -20.55
N THR A 464 16.38 12.82 -20.21
CA THR A 464 17.57 13.54 -19.71
C THR A 464 17.86 13.16 -18.26
N LEU A 465 19.05 13.48 -17.77
CA LEU A 465 19.40 13.26 -16.36
C LEU A 465 18.46 14.03 -15.40
N ASP A 466 18.02 15.23 -15.79
CA ASP A 466 17.04 16.00 -15.01
C ASP A 466 15.67 15.33 -14.97
N MET A 467 15.26 14.66 -16.05
CA MET A 467 14.04 13.86 -16.07
C MET A 467 14.13 12.61 -15.19
N ILE A 468 15.28 11.92 -15.24
CA ILE A 468 15.57 10.74 -14.42
C ILE A 468 15.63 11.08 -12.92
N SER A 469 16.18 12.25 -12.58
CA SER A 469 16.27 12.72 -11.19
C SER A 469 14.97 13.34 -10.66
N GLY A 470 13.95 13.53 -11.51
CA GLY A 470 12.68 14.15 -11.13
C GLY A 470 12.76 15.67 -11.00
N LYS A 471 13.87 16.30 -11.41
CA LYS A 471 14.02 17.76 -11.47
C LYS A 471 13.18 18.37 -12.60
N ARG A 472 12.95 17.61 -13.67
CA ARG A 472 12.12 17.99 -14.81
C ARG A 472 11.10 16.88 -15.09
N GLU A 473 9.85 17.24 -15.34
CA GLU A 473 8.85 16.25 -15.74
C GLU A 473 9.09 15.77 -17.17
N VAL A 474 8.82 14.47 -17.41
CA VAL A 474 8.76 13.94 -18.77
C VAL A 474 7.50 14.47 -19.42
N PRO A 475 7.57 15.12 -20.61
CA PRO A 475 6.38 15.60 -21.30
C PRO A 475 5.37 14.46 -21.47
N SER A 476 4.09 14.71 -21.16
CA SER A 476 3.02 13.71 -21.26
C SER A 476 2.85 13.13 -22.68
N SER A 477 3.29 13.88 -23.70
CA SER A 477 3.30 13.46 -25.11
C SER A 477 4.50 12.60 -25.51
N ALA A 478 5.55 12.56 -24.70
CA ALA A 478 6.77 11.82 -25.00
C ALA A 478 6.59 10.33 -24.69
N ARG A 479 6.88 9.47 -25.68
CA ARG A 479 6.99 8.02 -25.47
C ARG A 479 8.46 7.68 -25.30
N LEU A 480 8.82 7.20 -24.12
CA LEU A 480 10.18 6.79 -23.84
C LEU A 480 10.50 5.48 -24.56
N ASP A 481 11.69 5.41 -25.16
CA ASP A 481 12.10 4.29 -26.01
C ASP A 481 12.74 3.15 -25.21
N LEU A 482 12.34 1.92 -25.48
CA LEU A 482 12.93 0.74 -24.85
C LEU A 482 14.25 0.31 -25.46
N ILE A 483 14.44 0.55 -26.75
CA ILE A 483 15.52 -0.08 -27.49
C ILE A 483 16.92 0.38 -27.02
N PRO A 484 17.16 1.66 -26.67
CA PRO A 484 18.46 2.06 -26.13
C PRO A 484 18.82 1.35 -24.82
N LEU A 485 17.82 1.02 -24.00
CA LEU A 485 18.03 0.22 -22.79
C LEU A 485 18.33 -1.24 -23.13
N GLU A 486 17.65 -1.82 -24.13
CA GLU A 486 17.94 -3.17 -24.62
C GLU A 486 19.37 -3.29 -25.16
N GLU A 487 19.79 -2.34 -26.00
CA GLU A 487 21.15 -2.30 -26.55
C GLU A 487 22.21 -2.21 -25.43
N ALA A 488 21.98 -1.37 -24.43
CA ALA A 488 22.90 -1.23 -23.29
C ALA A 488 22.99 -2.52 -22.44
N LEU A 489 21.86 -3.18 -22.18
CA LEU A 489 21.87 -4.47 -21.47
C LEU A 489 22.51 -5.57 -22.30
N LEU A 490 22.31 -5.57 -23.63
CA LEU A 490 22.95 -6.52 -24.52
C LEU A 490 24.48 -6.34 -24.52
N ARG A 491 24.97 -5.10 -24.58
CA ARG A 491 26.40 -4.79 -24.38
C ARG A 491 26.90 -5.27 -23.02
N ALA A 492 26.08 -5.20 -21.97
CA ALA A 492 26.44 -5.72 -20.64
C ALA A 492 26.61 -7.25 -20.65
N VAL A 493 25.74 -7.96 -21.37
CA VAL A 493 25.84 -9.41 -21.58
C VAL A 493 27.15 -9.75 -22.30
N TYR A 494 27.45 -9.09 -23.43
CA TYR A 494 28.70 -9.27 -24.17
C TYR A 494 29.93 -8.99 -23.32
N THR A 495 29.95 -7.86 -22.60
CA THR A 495 31.06 -7.45 -21.75
C THR A 495 31.33 -8.47 -20.64
N LYS A 496 30.28 -9.05 -20.06
CA LYS A 496 30.41 -10.11 -19.04
C LYS A 496 30.96 -11.42 -19.62
N LYS A 497 30.69 -11.71 -20.91
CA LYS A 497 31.05 -12.98 -21.58
C LYS A 497 32.37 -12.96 -22.34
N ARG A 498 32.85 -11.79 -22.78
CA ARG A 498 34.10 -11.62 -23.56
C ARG A 498 35.34 -12.22 -22.88
N LYS A 499 35.29 -12.53 -21.58
CA LYS A 499 36.35 -13.23 -20.85
C LYS A 499 36.34 -14.77 -21.01
N LEU A 500 35.34 -15.37 -21.66
CA LEU A 500 35.02 -16.79 -21.46
C LEU A 500 34.95 -17.67 -22.71
N VAL A 501 34.73 -17.15 -23.93
CA VAL A 501 34.48 -18.00 -25.13
C VAL A 501 34.88 -17.27 -26.43
N GLU A 502 35.47 -18.01 -27.38
CA GLU A 502 35.79 -17.54 -28.75
C GLU A 502 34.52 -17.29 -29.60
N ASP A 503 33.45 -18.06 -29.39
CA ASP A 503 32.12 -17.88 -30.00
C ASP A 503 31.11 -17.28 -28.99
N ALA A 504 31.36 -16.03 -28.61
CA ALA A 504 30.52 -15.33 -27.63
C ALA A 504 29.09 -15.05 -28.15
N ASP A 505 28.94 -14.82 -29.45
CA ASP A 505 27.67 -14.43 -30.07
C ASP A 505 26.65 -15.57 -30.04
N GLU A 506 27.00 -16.76 -30.52
CA GLU A 506 26.08 -17.90 -30.48
C GLU A 506 25.77 -18.33 -29.05
N ALA A 507 26.77 -18.33 -28.16
CA ALA A 507 26.57 -18.63 -26.74
C ALA A 507 25.59 -17.64 -26.07
N ILE A 508 25.60 -16.36 -26.47
CA ILE A 508 24.67 -15.35 -25.95
C ILE A 508 23.28 -15.53 -26.55
N LYS A 509 23.16 -15.79 -27.86
CA LYS A 509 21.88 -16.08 -28.51
C LYS A 509 21.19 -17.27 -27.86
N LEU A 510 21.93 -18.36 -27.62
CA LEU A 510 21.42 -19.56 -26.95
C LEU A 510 20.93 -19.24 -25.53
N GLN A 511 21.71 -18.52 -24.73
CA GLN A 511 21.31 -18.10 -23.38
C GLN A 511 20.05 -17.22 -23.37
N ILE A 512 19.92 -16.30 -24.33
CA ILE A 512 18.72 -15.47 -24.47
C ILE A 512 17.51 -16.36 -24.83
N LEU A 513 17.69 -17.33 -25.73
CA LEU A 513 16.63 -18.27 -26.14
C LEU A 513 16.17 -19.16 -24.98
N GLU A 514 17.11 -19.74 -24.22
CA GLU A 514 16.82 -20.54 -23.03
C GLU A 514 16.09 -19.70 -21.97
N ALA A 515 16.61 -18.51 -21.66
CA ALA A 515 16.00 -17.62 -20.69
C ALA A 515 14.60 -17.17 -21.13
N LYS A 516 14.40 -16.91 -22.42
CA LYS A 516 13.09 -16.55 -22.99
C LYS A 516 12.09 -17.69 -22.80
N THR A 517 12.51 -18.92 -23.08
CA THR A 517 11.68 -20.13 -22.92
C THR A 517 11.30 -20.35 -21.46
N LEU A 518 12.22 -20.07 -20.54
CA LEU A 518 11.98 -20.20 -19.11
C LEU A 518 11.08 -19.10 -18.54
N MET A 519 11.32 -17.83 -18.90
CA MET A 519 10.67 -16.67 -18.29
C MET A 519 9.30 -16.35 -18.88
N PHE A 520 9.07 -16.67 -20.15
CA PHE A 520 7.81 -16.41 -20.82
C PHE A 520 7.11 -17.74 -21.14
N PRO A 521 6.20 -18.20 -20.28
CA PRO A 521 5.49 -19.44 -20.54
C PRO A 521 4.63 -19.27 -21.80
N LYS A 522 4.42 -20.37 -22.53
CA LYS A 522 3.58 -20.42 -23.74
C LYS A 522 2.10 -20.30 -23.36
N VAL A 523 1.65 -19.14 -22.91
CA VAL A 523 0.26 -18.88 -22.49
C VAL A 523 -0.23 -17.54 -23.10
N PRO A 524 -1.52 -17.38 -23.44
CA PRO A 524 -2.02 -16.21 -24.17
C PRO A 524 -1.98 -14.89 -23.38
N THR A 525 -0.95 -14.08 -23.60
CA THR A 525 -0.65 -12.87 -22.80
C THR A 525 -1.67 -11.75 -22.91
N LYS A 526 -1.79 -10.94 -21.84
CA LYS A 526 -2.44 -9.62 -21.85
C LYS A 526 -1.88 -8.76 -22.98
N ASN A 527 -2.74 -8.42 -23.94
CA ASN A 527 -2.41 -7.47 -25.00
C ASN A 527 -3.08 -6.13 -24.67
N TYR A 528 -2.35 -5.22 -24.03
CA TYR A 528 -2.76 -3.82 -23.90
C TYR A 528 -2.54 -3.12 -25.25
N GLN A 529 -3.32 -3.50 -26.27
CA GLN A 529 -3.29 -2.78 -27.54
C GLN A 529 -4.01 -1.44 -27.36
N CYS A 530 -3.24 -0.36 -27.29
CA CYS A 530 -3.73 1.01 -27.36
C CYS A 530 -4.41 1.25 -28.72
N GLY A 531 -5.74 1.26 -28.73
CA GLY A 531 -6.55 1.81 -29.81
C GLY A 531 -8.02 1.38 -29.72
N PRO A 532 -9.00 2.26 -30.00
CA PRO A 532 -10.40 1.88 -30.08
C PRO A 532 -10.59 0.98 -31.30
N ARG A 533 -10.46 -0.34 -31.12
CA ARG A 533 -10.94 -1.30 -32.10
C ARG A 533 -12.45 -1.39 -31.95
N ARG A 534 -13.18 -0.95 -32.99
CA ARG A 534 -14.63 -1.15 -33.12
C ARG A 534 -14.93 -2.64 -32.82
N PRO A 535 -15.91 -2.94 -31.97
CA PRO A 535 -16.21 -4.31 -31.60
C PRO A 535 -16.70 -5.08 -32.84
N ARG A 536 -15.92 -6.08 -33.27
CA ARG A 536 -16.49 -7.15 -34.10
C ARG A 536 -17.30 -8.04 -33.17
N ARG A 537 -18.60 -8.12 -33.41
CA ARG A 537 -19.48 -9.12 -32.79
C ARG A 537 -19.00 -10.51 -33.22
N SER A 538 -18.35 -11.23 -32.32
CA SER A 538 -18.18 -12.67 -32.41
C SER A 538 -18.87 -13.29 -31.20
N LEU A 539 -19.99 -13.97 -31.46
CA LEU A 539 -20.65 -14.87 -30.52
C LEU A 539 -19.67 -16.00 -30.19
N LEU A 540 -19.27 -16.10 -28.93
CA LEU A 540 -18.57 -17.26 -28.40
C LEU A 540 -19.44 -17.88 -27.32
N VAL A 541 -19.86 -19.11 -27.63
CA VAL A 541 -20.49 -20.07 -26.72
C VAL A 541 -19.45 -20.46 -25.68
N VAL A 542 -19.76 -20.28 -24.40
CA VAL A 542 -18.94 -20.76 -23.28
C VAL A 542 -19.59 -22.03 -22.74
N SER A 543 -18.96 -23.17 -22.99
CA SER A 543 -19.20 -24.42 -22.26
C SER A 543 -17.88 -25.19 -22.14
N GLY A 544 -17.37 -25.29 -20.90
CA GLY A 544 -16.11 -25.96 -20.62
C GLY A 544 -15.62 -25.75 -19.18
N LEU A 545 -16.42 -26.17 -18.20
CA LEU A 545 -15.99 -26.25 -16.80
C LEU A 545 -14.98 -27.41 -16.66
N VAL A 546 -13.70 -27.06 -16.53
CA VAL A 546 -12.64 -27.98 -16.15
C VAL A 546 -12.84 -28.33 -14.66
N ARG A 547 -13.14 -29.61 -14.38
CA ARG A 547 -13.16 -30.15 -13.00
C ARG A 547 -11.72 -30.28 -12.49
N CYS A 548 -11.34 -29.47 -11.51
CA CYS A 548 -10.10 -29.64 -10.76
C CYS A 548 -10.23 -30.79 -9.72
N PRO A 549 -9.19 -31.62 -9.49
CA PRO A 549 -9.29 -32.84 -8.69
C PRO A 549 -9.08 -32.65 -7.17
N TRP A 550 -9.06 -31.42 -6.65
CA TRP A 550 -8.87 -31.17 -5.22
C TRP A 550 -10.22 -31.07 -4.52
N LYS A 551 -10.77 -32.22 -4.08
CA LYS A 551 -12.08 -32.28 -3.39
C LYS A 551 -12.05 -31.75 -1.95
N ASP A 552 -10.88 -31.41 -1.41
CA ASP A 552 -10.73 -31.02 -0.01
C ASP A 552 -9.96 -29.70 0.12
N VAL A 553 -10.69 -28.59 -0.04
CA VAL A 553 -10.19 -27.22 0.21
C VAL A 553 -9.74 -27.06 1.66
N ASP A 554 -10.37 -27.81 2.57
CA ASP A 554 -10.08 -27.83 4.00
C ASP A 554 -8.69 -28.42 4.27
N ALA A 555 -8.29 -29.47 3.54
CA ALA A 555 -6.95 -30.03 3.61
C ALA A 555 -5.86 -29.05 3.15
N VAL A 556 -6.12 -28.21 2.14
CA VAL A 556 -5.18 -27.18 1.68
C VAL A 556 -4.99 -26.10 2.75
N PHE A 557 -6.07 -25.66 3.41
CA PHE A 557 -5.98 -24.73 4.53
C PHE A 557 -5.25 -25.35 5.73
N ARG A 558 -5.54 -26.60 6.09
CA ARG A 558 -4.81 -27.32 7.14
C ARG A 558 -3.33 -27.46 6.82
N LEU A 559 -2.97 -27.70 5.56
CA LEU A 559 -1.57 -27.72 5.12
C LEU A 559 -0.92 -26.34 5.27
N ALA A 560 -1.61 -25.26 4.88
CA ALA A 560 -1.11 -23.89 5.05
C ALA A 560 -0.84 -23.56 6.52
N PHE A 561 -1.78 -23.88 7.42
CA PHE A 561 -1.61 -23.70 8.87
C PHE A 561 -0.56 -24.65 9.46
N SER A 562 -0.47 -25.89 8.99
CA SER A 562 0.56 -26.86 9.41
C SER A 562 1.95 -26.43 8.97
N VAL A 563 2.12 -25.89 7.76
CA VAL A 563 3.39 -25.31 7.28
C VAL A 563 3.75 -24.11 8.15
N VAL A 564 2.80 -23.19 8.39
CA VAL A 564 3.04 -22.06 9.30
C VAL A 564 3.46 -22.56 10.69
N GLY A 565 2.75 -23.53 11.27
CA GLY A 565 3.07 -24.12 12.58
C GLY A 565 4.40 -24.87 12.63
N THR A 566 4.73 -25.69 11.64
CA THR A 566 5.99 -26.47 11.60
C THR A 566 7.22 -25.59 11.41
N TYR A 567 7.15 -24.57 10.56
CA TYR A 567 8.23 -23.58 10.41
C TYR A 567 8.31 -22.60 11.59
N LEU A 568 7.19 -22.46 12.33
CA LEU A 568 7.13 -21.87 13.65
C LEU A 568 7.33 -22.94 14.76
N GLN A 569 7.85 -24.13 14.54
CA GLN A 569 8.16 -25.04 15.67
C GLN A 569 9.58 -25.56 15.62
N ARG A 570 10.20 -25.60 14.44
CA ARG A 570 11.60 -25.98 14.30
C ARG A 570 12.53 -24.78 14.59
N PRO A 571 13.27 -24.75 15.72
CA PRO A 571 14.62 -24.22 15.66
C PRO A 571 15.38 -25.10 14.66
N ILE A 572 16.16 -24.50 13.77
CA ILE A 572 16.99 -25.23 12.81
C ILE A 572 18.04 -26.00 13.62
N LEU A 573 17.71 -27.24 14.02
CA LEU A 573 18.64 -28.18 14.64
C LEU A 573 19.59 -28.83 13.62
N ALA A 574 19.49 -28.49 12.32
CA ALA A 574 20.30 -29.08 11.26
C ALA A 574 21.69 -28.43 11.06
N ILE A 575 22.21 -27.67 12.04
CA ILE A 575 23.57 -27.07 11.95
C ILE A 575 24.46 -27.43 13.16
N ILE A 576 23.95 -28.12 14.19
CA ILE A 576 24.80 -28.56 15.31
C ILE A 576 25.58 -29.86 14.97
N ASP A 577 25.13 -30.67 14.02
CA ASP A 577 25.83 -31.90 13.59
C ASP A 577 27.00 -31.69 12.60
N LEU A 578 27.56 -30.48 12.49
CA LEU A 578 28.73 -30.21 11.64
C LEU A 578 29.92 -29.57 12.39
N GLN A 579 29.95 -29.68 13.72
CA GLN A 579 31.16 -29.37 14.50
C GLN A 579 31.79 -30.56 15.23
N ASP A 580 31.19 -31.75 15.17
CA ASP A 580 31.80 -32.99 15.66
C ASP A 580 31.84 -34.06 14.56
N GLN A 581 32.61 -33.81 13.49
CA GLN A 581 33.25 -34.83 12.65
C GLN A 581 34.53 -34.28 12.01
#